data_AF-A0A812EUI6-F1
#
_entry.id   AF-A0A812EUI6-F1
#
_cell.length_a   1.000
_cell.length_b   1.000
_cell.length_c   1.000
_cell.angle_alpha   90.00
_cell.angle_beta   90.00
_cell.angle_gamma   90.00
#
_symmetry.space_group_name_H-M   'P 1'
#
loop_
_entity.id
_entity.type
_entity.pdbx_description
1 polymer ?
#
loop_
_entity_poly.entity_id
_entity_poly.type
_entity_poly.pdbx_seq_one_letter_code
_entity_poly.pdbx_strand_id
1 'polypeptide(L)'
;MALAGIELTFLVKEIARAADGYYVNNIYAINRNSILFKLHHPEKPDIFLVLSTIGMWLTGIKIDQIEENRMIKRLRDDLLRMKITKIEQIGVERIAYITFSGFDKEFVLICEFFGDGNLLLCDSNLKILALLHSIEVRHRELKVGTTYAPPPQMGLNIFDINEKNFDEARSVTTPIARWLGRTFGLPAKYAEQILNLAKINLETPADHLTHDDIKQIVQVASTLTKRIVSGQHDPAILKTEKGLDVYPVKPDGAQDTENVPTFMEGLDRVLSKTLLEQGKKAQSTEIDKKISELQSVIDEQDRAVQQVKEKSESIAKVAKALFALSSQGVISIADPRSIETLKSQNAEIIKEKGITYVKINSEKVQIKENSSIPAIASLLYDESKKQASAIQYILNLREKNQIAIEKLRKQSVTAKDSISYTQMQKKSWFERYRWFFTSDGLLAIGGRDSSSNSAIIRKHLAKSDKVFHAEVFGSPFFILKDVPEQIPFDSLNEVAHATVCFSRAWREAMYGMSAYWINPEQVKKAAPSGQFLAKGSFVLEGQKNFVKISDLVLAVGIMKKDNRHMITCGPPEPIKKNCICFAIIKPGGSDMPDVAKKLRSDFIKLEEDVAKNFTVDDYVRVLPAGQSHITEVVHSKVD
;
A
#
# COMPACT_ATOMS: atom_id res chain seq x y z
N MET A 1 7.42 -3.33 -14.41
CA MET A 1 7.57 -1.97 -14.96
C MET A 1 8.81 -1.30 -14.39
N ALA A 2 9.63 -0.65 -15.22
CA ALA A 2 10.72 0.21 -14.77
C ALA A 2 10.38 1.65 -15.14
N LEU A 3 10.38 2.56 -14.16
CA LEU A 3 10.08 3.98 -14.38
C LEU A 3 11.17 4.62 -15.27
N ALA A 4 10.77 5.27 -16.36
CA ALA A 4 11.69 5.93 -17.27
C ALA A 4 12.09 7.33 -16.79
N GLY A 5 13.26 7.81 -17.21
CA GLY A 5 13.72 9.17 -16.90
C GLY A 5 12.76 10.26 -17.37
N ILE A 6 12.23 10.12 -18.59
CA ILE A 6 11.25 11.05 -19.18
C ILE A 6 9.89 11.01 -18.48
N GLU A 7 9.48 9.83 -17.97
CA GLU A 7 8.26 9.68 -17.15
C GLU A 7 8.46 10.39 -15.81
N LEU A 8 9.63 10.21 -15.18
CA LEU A 8 9.99 10.85 -13.93
C LEU A 8 9.97 12.38 -14.06
N THR A 9 10.38 12.95 -15.20
CA THR A 9 10.33 14.40 -15.43
C THR A 9 8.92 14.96 -15.34
N PHE A 10 7.95 14.23 -15.90
CA PHE A 10 6.55 14.58 -15.74
C PHE A 10 6.08 14.41 -14.29
N LEU A 11 6.38 13.27 -13.66
CA LEU A 11 5.93 12.96 -12.30
C LEU A 11 6.47 13.96 -11.28
N VAL A 12 7.74 14.32 -11.36
CA VAL A 12 8.37 15.33 -10.50
C VAL A 12 7.62 16.66 -10.61
N LYS A 13 7.29 17.11 -11.83
CA LYS A 13 6.55 18.37 -12.03
C LYS A 13 5.12 18.29 -11.47
N GLU A 14 4.44 17.18 -11.70
CA GLU A 14 3.07 16.96 -11.23
C GLU A 14 3.03 16.91 -9.70
N ILE A 15 3.89 16.10 -9.08
CA ILE A 15 3.96 15.94 -7.63
C ILE A 15 4.44 17.23 -6.97
N ALA A 16 5.39 17.96 -7.55
CA ALA A 16 5.79 19.28 -7.05
C ALA A 16 4.61 20.24 -6.99
N ARG A 17 3.79 20.29 -8.05
CA ARG A 17 2.59 21.12 -8.11
C ARG A 17 1.55 20.68 -7.08
N ALA A 18 1.35 19.38 -6.92
CA ALA A 18 0.38 18.83 -5.98
C ALA A 18 0.79 19.05 -4.52
N ALA A 19 2.08 18.88 -4.20
CA ALA A 19 2.67 18.99 -2.87
C ALA A 19 3.07 20.44 -2.48
N ASP A 20 2.85 21.42 -3.36
CA ASP A 20 3.16 22.81 -3.05
C ASP A 20 2.35 23.31 -1.83
N GLY A 21 3.08 23.84 -0.85
CA GLY A 21 2.55 24.31 0.43
C GLY A 21 2.28 23.21 1.47
N TYR A 22 2.60 21.95 1.18
CA TYR A 22 2.36 20.85 2.11
C TYR A 22 3.50 20.64 3.11
N TYR A 23 3.10 20.14 4.29
CA TYR A 23 3.99 19.74 5.37
C TYR A 23 3.90 18.24 5.60
N VAL A 24 4.99 17.62 6.02
CA VAL A 24 5.00 16.20 6.39
C VAL A 24 4.23 16.02 7.70
N ASN A 25 3.06 15.39 7.62
CA ASN A 25 2.22 15.11 8.79
C ASN A 25 2.60 13.79 9.45
N ASN A 26 2.83 12.75 8.64
CA ASN A 26 3.29 11.46 9.12
C ASN A 26 4.03 10.71 8.00
N ILE A 27 4.80 9.69 8.39
CA ILE A 27 5.52 8.81 7.47
C ILE A 27 5.23 7.37 7.91
N TYR A 28 4.78 6.51 7.01
CA TYR A 28 4.49 5.09 7.29
C TYR A 28 5.43 4.20 6.50
N ALA A 29 5.91 3.12 7.13
CA ALA A 29 6.59 2.07 6.40
C ALA A 29 5.54 1.20 5.69
N ILE A 30 5.77 0.85 4.43
CA ILE A 30 4.99 -0.17 3.72
C ILE A 30 5.77 -1.48 3.78
N ASN A 31 7.00 -1.48 3.26
CA ASN A 31 7.92 -2.61 3.34
C ASN A 31 9.37 -2.10 3.43
N ARG A 32 10.36 -2.99 3.29
CA ARG A 32 11.78 -2.62 3.38
C ARG A 32 12.21 -1.55 2.38
N ASN A 33 11.54 -1.47 1.22
CA ASN A 33 11.92 -0.64 0.08
C ASN A 33 10.92 0.48 -0.22
N SER A 34 9.83 0.59 0.54
CA SER A 34 8.71 1.48 0.24
C SER A 34 8.20 2.20 1.48
N ILE A 35 7.98 3.51 1.34
CA ILE A 35 7.60 4.42 2.41
C ILE A 35 6.45 5.31 1.91
N LEU A 36 5.44 5.52 2.75
CA LEU A 36 4.28 6.36 2.49
C LEU A 36 4.34 7.65 3.30
N PHE A 37 4.45 8.79 2.63
CA PHE A 37 4.38 10.11 3.23
C PHE A 37 2.94 10.59 3.25
N LYS A 38 2.42 10.90 4.43
CA LYS A 38 1.18 11.66 4.59
C LYS A 38 1.52 13.14 4.67
N LEU A 39 1.06 13.88 3.68
CA LEU A 39 1.32 15.30 3.53
C LEU A 39 0.03 16.07 3.89
N HIS A 40 0.18 17.10 4.71
CA HIS A 40 -0.93 17.95 5.15
C HIS A 40 -0.78 19.36 4.61
N HIS A 41 -1.89 19.95 4.15
CA HIS A 41 -1.98 21.36 3.81
C HIS A 41 -3.02 22.05 4.70
N PRO A 42 -2.80 23.31 5.13
CA PRO A 42 -3.78 24.06 5.91
C PRO A 42 -5.11 24.40 5.21
N GLU A 43 -5.35 23.92 3.99
CA GLU A 43 -6.47 24.33 3.12
C GLU A 43 -6.92 23.22 2.17
N LYS A 44 -5.95 22.53 1.58
CA LYS A 44 -6.19 21.42 0.66
C LYS A 44 -6.31 20.09 1.44
N PRO A 45 -6.97 19.07 0.88
CA PRO A 45 -7.03 17.74 1.47
C PRO A 45 -5.64 17.14 1.68
N ASP A 46 -5.49 16.23 2.64
CA ASP A 46 -4.24 15.49 2.80
C ASP A 46 -3.96 14.67 1.54
N ILE A 47 -2.70 14.64 1.10
CA ILE A 47 -2.24 13.81 -0.02
C ILE A 47 -1.22 12.79 0.48
N PHE A 48 -1.11 11.68 -0.26
CA PHE A 48 -0.25 10.57 0.10
C PHE A 48 0.74 10.33 -1.01
N LEU A 49 2.03 10.39 -0.68
CA LEU A 49 3.14 10.21 -1.60
C LEU A 49 3.85 8.92 -1.26
N VAL A 50 3.86 7.95 -2.17
CA VAL A 50 4.67 6.75 -2.04
C VAL A 50 6.05 7.02 -2.63
N LEU A 51 7.09 6.72 -1.84
CA LEU A 51 8.48 6.64 -2.30
C LEU A 51 8.93 5.20 -2.17
N SER A 52 9.24 4.57 -3.31
CA SER A 52 9.69 3.19 -3.39
C SER A 52 10.91 3.08 -4.27
N THR A 53 11.70 2.01 -4.12
CA THR A 53 12.81 1.74 -5.04
C THR A 53 12.36 1.55 -6.50
N ILE A 54 11.09 1.21 -6.73
CA ILE A 54 10.52 1.04 -8.08
C ILE A 54 9.93 2.33 -8.68
N GLY A 55 9.75 3.38 -7.89
CA GLY A 55 9.15 4.63 -8.37
C GLY A 55 8.58 5.52 -7.27
N MET A 56 7.99 6.63 -7.70
CA MET A 56 7.32 7.62 -6.86
C MET A 56 5.98 8.03 -7.49
N TRP A 57 4.91 8.04 -6.69
CA TRP A 57 3.57 8.40 -7.15
C TRP A 57 2.68 8.88 -6.01
N LEU A 58 1.63 9.62 -6.34
CA LEU A 58 0.56 9.94 -5.41
C LEU A 58 -0.45 8.79 -5.39
N THR A 59 -0.85 8.38 -4.18
CA THR A 59 -1.77 7.25 -4.01
C THR A 59 -3.06 7.65 -3.30
N GLY A 60 -4.14 7.01 -3.70
CA GLY A 60 -5.41 7.00 -2.97
C GLY A 60 -5.51 5.86 -1.96
N ILE A 61 -4.46 5.10 -1.70
CA ILE A 61 -4.51 3.90 -0.86
C ILE A 61 -3.45 3.99 0.23
N LYS A 62 -3.85 3.74 1.48
CA LYS A 62 -2.92 3.48 2.57
C LYS A 62 -2.75 1.98 2.71
N ILE A 63 -1.58 1.49 2.33
CA ILE A 63 -1.18 0.11 2.61
C ILE A 63 -0.63 0.07 4.04
N ASP A 64 -1.12 -0.86 4.86
CA ASP A 64 -0.58 -1.05 6.20
C ASP A 64 0.84 -1.64 6.15
N GLN A 65 1.56 -1.52 7.26
CA GLN A 65 2.95 -1.96 7.30
C GLN A 65 3.05 -3.49 7.16
N ILE A 66 3.73 -3.93 6.11
CA ILE A 66 3.97 -5.34 5.78
C ILE A 66 5.29 -5.83 6.37
N GLU A 67 6.35 -5.00 6.28
CA GLU A 67 7.68 -5.29 6.81
C GLU A 67 8.28 -4.09 7.54
N GLU A 68 9.30 -4.34 8.38
CA GLU A 68 10.08 -3.27 8.99
C GLU A 68 10.92 -2.51 7.95
N ASN A 69 10.97 -1.19 8.10
CA ASN A 69 11.82 -0.32 7.29
C ASN A 69 12.83 0.40 8.19
N ARG A 70 14.13 0.20 7.93
CA ARG A 70 15.21 0.72 8.79
C ARG A 70 15.30 2.24 8.82
N MET A 71 14.83 2.94 7.78
CA MET A 71 14.90 4.40 7.71
C MET A 71 13.74 5.10 8.40
N ILE A 72 12.64 4.39 8.72
CA ILE A 72 11.39 5.03 9.15
C ILE A 72 11.56 5.90 10.40
N LYS A 73 12.35 5.43 11.36
CA LYS A 73 12.64 6.16 12.60
C LYS A 73 13.37 7.46 12.29
N ARG A 74 14.46 7.38 11.53
CA ARG A 74 15.27 8.54 11.17
C ARG A 74 14.48 9.58 10.36
N LEU A 75 13.70 9.13 9.38
CA LEU A 75 12.84 10.01 8.59
C LEU A 75 11.81 10.72 9.46
N ARG A 76 11.21 10.05 10.45
CA ARG A 76 10.26 10.69 11.35
C ARG A 76 10.92 11.71 12.27
N ASP A 77 12.11 11.39 12.79
CA ASP A 77 12.85 12.29 13.68
C ASP A 77 13.27 13.58 12.96
N ASP A 78 13.65 13.49 11.68
CA ASP A 78 14.18 14.64 10.92
C ASP A 78 13.14 15.37 10.07
N LEU A 79 12.13 14.68 9.51
CA LEU A 79 11.24 15.26 8.50
C LEU A 79 9.83 15.64 9.00
N LEU A 80 9.37 15.16 10.16
CA LEU A 80 8.03 15.50 10.63
C LEU A 80 7.87 17.01 10.81
N ARG A 81 6.74 17.55 10.34
CA ARG A 81 6.40 18.98 10.31
C ARG A 81 7.28 19.84 9.39
N MET A 82 8.26 19.26 8.68
CA MET A 82 8.98 19.97 7.63
C MET A 82 8.05 20.28 6.44
N LYS A 83 8.30 21.40 5.77
CA LYS A 83 7.64 21.77 4.52
C LYS A 83 8.40 21.20 3.34
N ILE A 84 7.70 20.65 2.35
CA ILE A 84 8.32 20.35 1.04
C ILE A 84 8.52 21.67 0.31
N THR A 85 9.76 22.01 -0.01
CA THR A 85 10.11 23.26 -0.70
C THR A 85 10.45 23.06 -2.17
N LYS A 86 10.99 21.90 -2.51
CA LYS A 86 11.44 21.61 -3.87
C LYS A 86 11.35 20.12 -4.16
N ILE A 87 10.89 19.79 -5.36
CA ILE A 87 11.01 18.45 -5.93
C ILE A 87 11.59 18.62 -7.33
N GLU A 88 12.72 17.98 -7.61
CA GLU A 88 13.41 18.13 -8.89
C GLU A 88 14.07 16.83 -9.36
N GLN A 89 14.41 16.81 -10.65
CA GLN A 89 15.21 15.78 -11.31
C GLN A 89 16.32 16.50 -12.07
N ILE A 90 17.50 15.89 -12.13
CA ILE A 90 18.64 16.42 -12.88
C ILE A 90 18.76 15.61 -14.19
N GLY A 91 18.66 16.30 -15.32
CA GLY A 91 18.73 15.67 -16.65
C GLY A 91 17.62 14.64 -16.89
N VAL A 92 17.99 13.50 -17.48
CA VAL A 92 17.10 12.35 -17.74
C VAL A 92 17.35 11.19 -16.78
N GLU A 93 18.20 11.40 -15.77
CA GLU A 93 18.54 10.36 -14.82
C GLU A 93 17.31 9.99 -13.99
N ARG A 94 17.20 8.71 -13.65
CA ARG A 94 16.08 8.19 -12.84
C ARG A 94 16.31 8.48 -11.35
N ILE A 95 16.56 9.75 -11.03
CA ILE A 95 16.86 10.25 -9.68
C ILE A 95 15.97 11.45 -9.39
N ALA A 96 15.23 11.38 -8.28
CA ALA A 96 14.46 12.51 -7.76
C ALA A 96 15.08 13.07 -6.47
N TYR A 97 15.06 14.38 -6.33
CA TYR A 97 15.51 15.11 -5.15
C TYR A 97 14.31 15.82 -4.53
N ILE A 98 14.02 15.54 -3.26
CA ILE A 98 12.94 16.17 -2.50
C ILE A 98 13.56 16.95 -1.35
N THR A 99 13.47 18.28 -1.40
CA THR A 99 13.98 19.18 -0.36
C THR A 99 12.88 19.48 0.65
N PHE A 100 13.23 19.34 1.92
CA PHE A 100 12.40 19.63 3.07
C PHE A 100 13.06 20.72 3.90
N SER A 101 12.30 21.75 4.28
CA SER A 101 12.80 22.84 5.14
C SER A 101 11.86 23.13 6.31
N GLY A 102 12.44 23.52 7.44
CA GLY A 102 11.70 24.03 8.59
C GLY A 102 12.58 24.08 9.83
N PHE A 103 12.20 24.89 10.82
CA PHE A 103 12.97 25.07 12.07
C PHE A 103 14.47 25.34 11.84
N ASP A 104 14.79 26.19 10.86
CA ASP A 104 16.15 26.54 10.43
C ASP A 104 17.03 25.33 10.01
N LYS A 105 16.39 24.24 9.60
CA LYS A 105 17.04 23.05 9.05
C LYS A 105 16.53 22.77 7.64
N GLU A 106 17.40 22.14 6.86
CA GLU A 106 17.09 21.66 5.51
C GLU A 106 17.64 20.24 5.35
N PHE A 107 16.81 19.39 4.73
CA PHE A 107 17.14 18.01 4.41
C PHE A 107 16.77 17.71 2.97
N VAL A 108 17.53 16.82 2.33
CA VAL A 108 17.28 16.36 0.97
C VAL A 108 17.09 14.85 0.98
N LEU A 109 15.91 14.39 0.55
CA LEU A 109 15.66 12.97 0.31
C LEU A 109 15.89 12.68 -1.18
N ILE A 110 16.86 11.82 -1.46
CA ILE A 110 17.28 11.43 -2.80
C ILE A 110 16.72 10.04 -3.09
N CYS A 111 16.04 9.89 -4.22
CA CYS A 111 15.41 8.65 -4.64
C CYS A 111 16.03 8.17 -5.97
N GLU A 112 16.80 7.09 -5.95
CA GLU A 112 17.36 6.44 -7.15
C GLU A 112 16.43 5.30 -7.59
N PHE A 113 15.90 5.35 -8.82
CA PHE A 113 14.95 4.36 -9.38
C PHE A 113 15.58 3.48 -10.48
N PHE A 114 16.85 3.11 -10.30
CA PHE A 114 17.58 2.21 -11.21
C PHE A 114 18.30 1.10 -10.44
N GLY A 115 18.59 -0.01 -11.11
CA GLY A 115 19.08 -1.21 -10.43
C GLY A 115 18.06 -1.71 -9.41
N ASP A 116 18.53 -1.96 -8.19
CA ASP A 116 17.67 -2.33 -7.04
C ASP A 116 16.95 -1.11 -6.41
N GLY A 117 17.29 0.10 -6.88
CA GLY A 117 16.85 1.40 -6.36
C GLY A 117 17.39 1.73 -4.97
N ASN A 118 17.32 3.00 -4.57
CA ASN A 118 17.80 3.44 -3.27
C ASN A 118 17.05 4.69 -2.79
N LEU A 119 16.87 4.84 -1.49
CA LEU A 119 16.40 6.08 -0.88
C LEU A 119 17.46 6.54 0.11
N LEU A 120 17.88 7.81 0.02
CA LEU A 120 18.94 8.39 0.85
C LEU A 120 18.47 9.71 1.46
N LEU A 121 18.49 9.81 2.78
CA LEU A 121 18.27 11.07 3.50
C LEU A 121 19.62 11.76 3.70
N CYS A 122 19.73 13.01 3.26
CA CYS A 122 20.92 13.84 3.38
C CYS A 122 20.63 15.15 4.12
N ASP A 123 21.67 15.77 4.68
CA ASP A 123 21.63 17.16 5.15
C ASP A 123 21.76 18.18 3.99
N SER A 124 21.81 19.47 4.32
CA SER A 124 21.97 20.57 3.35
C SER A 124 23.28 20.55 2.57
N ASN A 125 24.32 19.86 3.07
CA ASN A 125 25.60 19.68 2.37
C ASN A 125 25.67 18.34 1.61
N LEU A 126 24.52 17.70 1.42
CA LEU A 126 24.38 16.38 0.80
C LEU A 126 25.15 15.28 1.56
N LYS A 127 25.40 15.44 2.86
CA LYS A 127 25.97 14.37 3.69
C LYS A 127 24.89 13.34 4.01
N ILE A 128 25.15 12.07 3.72
CA ILE A 128 24.21 10.96 3.89
C ILE A 128 24.01 10.68 5.38
N LEU A 129 22.76 10.83 5.84
CA LEU A 129 22.34 10.59 7.23
C LEU A 129 21.71 9.20 7.40
N ALA A 130 21.02 8.72 6.37
CA ALA A 130 20.45 7.37 6.30
C ALA A 130 20.28 6.95 4.83
N LEU A 131 20.32 5.65 4.57
CA LEU A 131 20.08 5.07 3.25
C LEU A 131 19.51 3.65 3.37
N LEU A 132 18.79 3.18 2.34
CA LEU A 132 18.29 1.81 2.29
C LEU A 132 19.41 0.81 2.06
N HIS A 133 20.22 1.04 1.02
CA HIS A 133 21.27 0.13 0.58
C HIS A 133 22.61 0.85 0.51
N SER A 134 23.61 0.33 1.22
CA SER A 134 24.99 0.80 1.08
C SER A 134 25.59 0.31 -0.23
N ILE A 135 26.31 1.17 -0.93
CA ILE A 135 26.91 0.87 -2.24
C ILE A 135 28.39 1.24 -2.19
N GLU A 136 29.25 0.33 -2.63
CA GLU A 136 30.68 0.58 -2.80
C GLU A 136 31.10 0.04 -4.17
N VAL A 137 31.26 0.94 -5.13
CA VAL A 137 31.66 0.62 -6.51
C VAL A 137 32.80 1.55 -6.93
N ARG A 138 33.53 1.19 -7.99
CA ARG A 138 34.76 1.91 -8.42
C ARG A 138 34.60 3.42 -8.56
N HIS A 139 33.43 3.90 -8.95
CA HIS A 139 33.17 5.31 -9.25
C HIS A 139 32.32 6.03 -8.19
N ARG A 140 31.78 5.33 -7.18
CA ARG A 140 30.98 5.96 -6.11
C ARG A 140 30.89 5.09 -4.85
N GLU A 141 30.87 5.75 -3.70
CA GLU A 141 30.63 5.14 -2.39
C GLU A 141 29.47 5.84 -1.69
N LEU A 142 28.42 5.08 -1.36
CA LEU A 142 27.25 5.54 -0.62
C LEU A 142 27.19 4.81 0.72
N LYS A 143 27.57 5.52 1.79
CA LYS A 143 27.50 5.06 3.18
C LYS A 143 27.08 6.20 4.09
N VAL A 144 26.53 5.88 5.27
CA VAL A 144 26.20 6.92 6.25
C VAL A 144 27.46 7.69 6.62
N GLY A 145 27.38 9.02 6.55
CA GLY A 145 28.48 9.93 6.85
C GLY A 145 29.29 10.41 5.64
N THR A 146 29.14 9.81 4.46
CA THR A 146 29.78 10.29 3.22
C THR A 146 28.92 11.35 2.53
N THR A 147 29.52 12.15 1.64
CA THR A 147 28.78 13.09 0.79
C THR A 147 28.22 12.35 -0.43
N TYR A 148 26.94 12.54 -0.72
CA TYR A 148 26.28 11.95 -1.88
C TYR A 148 26.91 12.45 -3.18
N ALA A 149 27.14 11.52 -4.10
CA ALA A 149 27.50 11.80 -5.48
C ALA A 149 26.61 10.96 -6.42
N PRO A 150 25.99 11.59 -7.45
CA PRO A 150 25.24 10.85 -8.45
C PRO A 150 26.16 9.92 -9.25
N PRO A 151 25.62 8.87 -9.90
CA PRO A 151 26.41 8.05 -10.81
C PRO A 151 26.94 8.91 -11.98
N PRO A 152 28.05 8.52 -12.62
CA PRO A 152 28.54 9.18 -13.82
C PRO A 152 27.43 9.23 -14.87
N GLN A 153 27.20 10.39 -15.47
CA GLN A 153 26.26 10.51 -16.58
C GLN A 153 26.73 9.61 -17.72
N MET A 154 25.86 8.69 -18.14
CA MET A 154 26.12 7.80 -19.27
C MET A 154 25.14 8.12 -20.39
N GLY A 155 25.67 8.46 -21.56
CA GLY A 155 24.89 8.73 -22.76
C GLY A 155 24.52 10.20 -22.97
N LEU A 156 23.70 10.44 -23.98
CA LEU A 156 23.23 11.74 -24.43
C LEU A 156 21.84 12.04 -23.87
N ASN A 157 21.54 13.32 -23.69
CA ASN A 157 20.23 13.76 -23.23
C ASN A 157 19.18 13.68 -24.36
N ILE A 158 18.13 12.88 -24.16
CA ILE A 158 17.05 12.75 -25.16
C ILE A 158 16.31 14.07 -25.43
N PHE A 159 16.32 15.02 -24.48
CA PHE A 159 15.70 16.33 -24.68
C PHE A 159 16.46 17.19 -25.71
N ASP A 160 17.74 16.89 -25.94
CA ASP A 160 18.63 17.63 -26.83
C ASP A 160 18.96 16.83 -28.11
N ILE A 161 18.16 15.79 -28.40
CA ILE A 161 18.39 14.90 -29.54
C ILE A 161 18.41 15.67 -30.86
N ASN A 162 19.46 15.43 -31.64
CA ASN A 162 19.67 16.03 -32.95
C ASN A 162 20.42 15.07 -33.88
N GLU A 163 20.49 15.42 -35.16
CA GLU A 163 21.08 14.55 -36.18
C GLU A 163 22.56 14.25 -35.94
N LYS A 164 23.35 15.19 -35.39
CA LYS A 164 24.78 14.99 -35.10
C LYS A 164 25.01 13.89 -34.05
N ASN A 165 24.03 13.66 -33.19
CA ASN A 165 24.12 12.57 -32.20
C ASN A 165 24.18 11.18 -32.86
N PHE A 166 23.81 11.06 -34.14
CA PHE A 166 23.84 9.82 -34.90
C PHE A 166 25.14 9.64 -35.70
N ASP A 167 26.10 10.56 -35.62
CA ASP A 167 27.37 10.44 -36.34
C ASP A 167 28.13 9.18 -35.92
N GLU A 168 28.12 8.84 -34.63
CA GLU A 168 28.69 7.58 -34.12
C GLU A 168 27.88 6.35 -34.54
N ALA A 169 26.55 6.48 -34.67
CA ALA A 169 25.66 5.39 -35.07
C ALA A 169 26.03 4.82 -36.44
N ARG A 170 26.55 5.67 -37.35
CA ARG A 170 26.98 5.33 -38.71
C ARG A 170 28.14 4.32 -38.76
N SER A 171 28.80 4.06 -37.64
CA SER A 171 29.97 3.17 -37.54
C SER A 171 29.67 1.90 -36.73
N VAL A 172 28.42 1.69 -36.31
CA VAL A 172 28.04 0.65 -35.35
C VAL A 172 26.99 -0.28 -35.96
N THR A 173 27.29 -1.58 -36.00
CA THR A 173 26.38 -2.63 -36.53
C THR A 173 25.31 -3.08 -35.54
N THR A 174 25.24 -2.45 -34.35
CA THR A 174 24.25 -2.78 -33.34
C THR A 174 22.84 -2.41 -33.85
N PRO A 175 21.81 -3.25 -33.63
CA PRO A 175 20.43 -2.92 -33.95
C PRO A 175 20.02 -1.55 -33.39
N ILE A 176 19.35 -0.75 -34.21
CA ILE A 176 19.04 0.65 -33.90
C ILE A 176 18.21 0.80 -32.62
N ALA A 177 17.27 -0.11 -32.34
CA ALA A 177 16.49 -0.07 -31.10
C ALA A 177 17.38 -0.15 -29.85
N ARG A 178 18.38 -1.03 -29.87
CA ARG A 178 19.33 -1.21 -28.76
C ARG A 178 20.32 -0.06 -28.67
N TRP A 179 20.80 0.44 -29.82
CA TRP A 179 21.68 1.61 -29.88
C TRP A 179 20.98 2.84 -29.29
N LEU A 180 19.76 3.16 -29.76
CA LEU A 180 18.98 4.30 -29.30
C LEU A 180 18.71 4.24 -27.78
N GLY A 181 18.31 3.06 -27.28
CA GLY A 181 18.08 2.85 -25.85
C GLY A 181 19.34 3.07 -25.00
N ARG A 182 20.50 2.56 -25.45
CA ARG A 182 21.77 2.71 -24.73
C ARG A 182 22.31 4.14 -24.79
N THR A 183 22.28 4.75 -25.97
CA THR A 183 22.85 6.09 -26.20
C THR A 183 22.06 7.17 -25.48
N PHE A 184 20.73 7.08 -25.42
CA PHE A 184 19.89 8.11 -24.79
C PHE A 184 19.31 7.70 -23.43
N GLY A 185 19.75 6.58 -22.85
CA GLY A 185 19.26 6.09 -21.57
C GLY A 185 17.76 5.75 -21.55
N LEU A 186 17.18 5.45 -22.72
CA LEU A 186 15.76 5.16 -22.87
C LEU A 186 15.47 3.67 -22.61
N PRO A 187 14.44 3.34 -21.81
CA PRO A 187 13.92 1.98 -21.75
C PRO A 187 13.51 1.46 -23.13
N ALA A 188 13.69 0.16 -23.37
CA ALA A 188 13.41 -0.48 -24.66
C ALA A 188 12.03 -0.13 -25.23
N LYS A 189 10.99 -0.09 -24.38
CA LYS A 189 9.63 0.29 -24.78
C LYS A 189 9.54 1.63 -25.51
N TYR A 190 10.36 2.62 -25.13
CA TYR A 190 10.37 3.93 -25.76
C TYR A 190 11.21 3.95 -27.03
N ALA A 191 12.35 3.26 -27.04
CA ALA A 191 13.16 3.12 -28.24
C ALA A 191 12.35 2.44 -29.36
N GLU A 192 11.65 1.36 -29.04
CA GLU A 192 10.77 0.64 -29.95
C GLU A 192 9.59 1.50 -30.41
N GLN A 193 8.93 2.22 -29.50
CA GLN A 193 7.82 3.11 -29.85
C GLN A 193 8.25 4.23 -30.81
N ILE A 194 9.43 4.84 -30.59
CA ILE A 194 9.98 5.87 -31.49
C ILE A 194 10.20 5.29 -32.90
N LEU A 195 10.83 4.11 -32.99
CA LEU A 195 11.14 3.49 -34.27
C LEU A 195 9.89 3.03 -35.03
N ASN A 196 8.91 2.46 -34.33
CA ASN A 196 7.63 2.06 -34.92
C ASN A 196 6.87 3.27 -35.48
N LEU A 197 6.84 4.39 -34.74
CA LEU A 197 6.24 5.64 -35.21
C LEU A 197 7.01 6.26 -36.40
N ALA A 198 8.33 6.12 -36.41
CA ALA A 198 9.18 6.51 -37.53
C ALA A 198 9.12 5.51 -38.71
N LYS A 199 8.40 4.39 -38.56
CA LYS A 199 8.28 3.28 -39.55
C LYS A 199 9.62 2.63 -39.91
N ILE A 200 10.53 2.54 -38.94
CA ILE A 200 11.86 1.93 -39.09
C ILE A 200 11.88 0.58 -38.39
N ASN A 201 12.44 -0.44 -39.03
CA ASN A 201 12.58 -1.77 -38.45
C ASN A 201 13.55 -1.75 -37.25
N LEU A 202 13.13 -2.37 -36.14
CA LEU A 202 13.87 -2.43 -34.87
C LEU A 202 15.25 -3.07 -35.01
N GLU A 203 15.38 -4.03 -35.93
CA GLU A 203 16.60 -4.82 -36.15
C GLU A 203 17.52 -4.21 -37.22
N THR A 204 17.16 -3.06 -37.81
CA THR A 204 18.04 -2.37 -38.76
C THR A 204 19.37 -2.03 -38.08
N PRO A 205 20.52 -2.43 -38.66
CA PRO A 205 21.83 -2.00 -38.18
C PRO A 205 21.94 -0.47 -38.19
N ALA A 206 22.49 0.13 -37.13
CA ALA A 206 22.51 1.60 -36.99
C ALA A 206 23.34 2.31 -38.09
N ASP A 207 24.31 1.62 -38.67
CA ASP A 207 25.12 2.06 -39.81
C ASP A 207 24.38 2.04 -41.17
N HIS A 208 23.25 1.34 -41.26
CA HIS A 208 22.41 1.30 -42.47
C HIS A 208 21.34 2.41 -42.51
N LEU A 209 21.28 3.28 -41.50
CA LEU A 209 20.29 4.36 -41.46
C LEU A 209 20.58 5.42 -42.53
N THR A 210 19.55 5.75 -43.30
CA THR A 210 19.61 6.89 -44.23
C THR A 210 19.52 8.22 -43.48
N HIS A 211 19.85 9.31 -44.16
CA HIS A 211 19.69 10.64 -43.59
C HIS A 211 18.21 10.97 -43.29
N ASP A 212 17.28 10.47 -44.10
CA ASP A 212 15.85 10.66 -43.87
C ASP A 212 15.37 9.88 -42.65
N ASP A 213 15.84 8.64 -42.48
CA ASP A 213 15.54 7.82 -41.28
C ASP A 213 15.95 8.56 -40.00
N ILE A 214 17.18 9.13 -39.97
CA ILE A 214 17.67 9.89 -38.82
C ILE A 214 16.78 11.11 -38.55
N LYS A 215 16.37 11.85 -39.58
CA LYS A 215 15.44 12.98 -39.43
C LYS A 215 14.11 12.56 -38.82
N GLN A 216 13.53 11.47 -39.31
CA GLN A 216 12.26 10.94 -38.79
C GLN A 216 12.40 10.51 -37.33
N ILE A 217 13.47 9.79 -36.98
CA ILE A 217 13.74 9.39 -35.58
C ILE A 217 13.83 10.62 -34.68
N VAL A 218 14.64 11.62 -35.04
CA VAL A 218 14.83 12.84 -34.24
C VAL A 218 13.50 13.57 -34.06
N GLN A 219 12.70 13.73 -35.12
CA GLN A 219 11.41 14.40 -35.09
C GLN A 219 10.40 13.67 -34.18
N VAL A 220 10.27 12.35 -34.36
CA VAL A 220 9.35 11.51 -33.57
C VAL A 220 9.78 11.48 -32.11
N ALA A 221 11.07 11.28 -31.82
CA ALA A 221 11.61 11.24 -30.48
C ALA A 221 11.37 12.55 -29.73
N SER A 222 11.64 13.68 -30.40
CA SER A 222 11.38 15.03 -29.85
C SER A 222 9.89 15.26 -29.57
N THR A 223 9.03 14.85 -30.49
CA THR A 223 7.57 15.03 -30.37
C THR A 223 6.99 14.18 -29.24
N LEU A 224 7.38 12.89 -29.18
CA LEU A 224 6.93 11.96 -28.14
C LEU A 224 7.40 12.42 -26.76
N THR A 225 8.69 12.75 -26.63
CA THR A 225 9.29 13.22 -25.38
C THR A 225 8.60 14.49 -24.89
N LYS A 226 8.33 15.44 -25.79
CA LYS A 226 7.61 16.67 -25.47
C LYS A 226 6.18 16.39 -24.98
N ARG A 227 5.43 15.51 -25.65
CA ARG A 227 4.07 15.10 -25.22
C ARG A 227 4.08 14.50 -23.80
N ILE A 228 5.03 13.62 -23.52
CA ILE A 228 5.16 12.96 -22.22
C ILE A 228 5.45 13.99 -21.13
N VAL A 229 6.44 14.86 -21.33
CA VAL A 229 6.84 15.83 -20.30
C VAL A 229 5.82 16.96 -20.11
N SER A 230 5.09 17.35 -21.15
CA SER A 230 4.05 18.39 -21.06
C SER A 230 2.74 17.89 -20.44
N GLY A 231 2.57 16.57 -20.25
CA GLY A 231 1.33 15.99 -19.75
C GLY A 231 0.23 15.83 -20.81
N GLN A 232 0.57 15.87 -22.10
CA GLN A 232 -0.39 15.62 -23.20
C GLN A 232 -0.54 14.11 -23.41
N HIS A 233 -1.03 13.45 -22.36
CA HIS A 233 -1.10 12.00 -22.24
C HIS A 233 -2.35 11.43 -22.88
N ASP A 234 -2.23 10.20 -23.35
CA ASP A 234 -3.33 9.27 -23.64
C ASP A 234 -2.97 7.96 -22.91
N PRO A 235 -3.21 7.91 -21.58
CA PRO A 235 -2.57 6.92 -20.74
C PRO A 235 -3.33 5.59 -20.73
N ALA A 236 -2.58 4.49 -20.80
CA ALA A 236 -3.13 3.14 -20.82
C ALA A 236 -2.26 2.16 -20.03
N ILE A 237 -2.90 1.17 -19.41
CA ILE A 237 -2.27 0.00 -18.80
C ILE A 237 -2.25 -1.11 -19.84
N LEU A 238 -1.07 -1.67 -20.09
CA LEU A 238 -0.87 -2.76 -21.06
C LEU A 238 -0.40 -4.00 -20.31
N LYS A 239 -0.90 -5.16 -20.74
CA LYS A 239 -0.38 -6.46 -20.29
C LYS A 239 0.79 -6.87 -21.18
N THR A 240 1.98 -6.94 -20.60
CA THR A 240 3.20 -7.42 -21.26
C THR A 240 3.57 -8.81 -20.74
N GLU A 241 4.49 -9.50 -21.41
CA GLU A 241 5.06 -10.77 -20.91
C GLU A 241 5.64 -10.65 -19.49
N LYS A 242 6.17 -9.46 -19.15
CA LYS A 242 6.78 -9.16 -17.84
C LYS A 242 5.78 -8.65 -16.80
N GLY A 243 4.48 -8.70 -17.10
CA GLY A 243 3.40 -8.19 -16.24
C GLY A 243 2.77 -6.90 -16.77
N LEU A 244 2.10 -6.17 -15.89
CA LEU A 244 1.44 -4.91 -16.25
C LEU A 244 2.47 -3.76 -16.34
N ASP A 245 2.34 -2.93 -17.37
CA ASP A 245 3.10 -1.69 -17.55
C ASP A 245 2.16 -0.55 -17.90
N VAL A 246 2.56 0.69 -17.61
CA VAL A 246 1.75 1.89 -17.83
C VAL A 246 2.45 2.76 -18.86
N TYR A 247 1.68 3.18 -19.87
CA TYR A 247 2.15 4.07 -20.91
C TYR A 247 1.48 5.44 -20.75
N PRO A 248 2.23 6.54 -20.69
CA PRO A 248 1.64 7.89 -20.72
C PRO A 248 1.09 8.25 -22.11
N VAL A 249 1.64 7.66 -23.16
CA VAL A 249 1.14 7.76 -24.54
C VAL A 249 1.05 6.35 -25.09
N LYS A 250 -0.17 5.87 -25.27
CA LYS A 250 -0.45 4.53 -25.79
C LYS A 250 0.25 4.28 -27.15
N PRO A 251 0.95 3.14 -27.33
CA PRO A 251 1.48 2.75 -28.64
C PRO A 251 0.37 2.39 -29.64
N ASP A 252 0.58 2.74 -30.91
CA ASP A 252 -0.35 2.38 -31.99
C ASP A 252 -0.38 0.86 -32.19
N GLY A 253 -1.58 0.30 -32.35
CA GLY A 253 -1.77 -1.15 -32.56
C GLY A 253 -1.60 -2.02 -31.31
N ALA A 254 -1.43 -1.43 -30.12
CA ALA A 254 -1.36 -2.20 -28.87
C ALA A 254 -2.66 -2.97 -28.60
N GLN A 255 -2.52 -4.27 -28.31
CA GLN A 255 -3.60 -5.16 -27.87
C GLN A 255 -3.65 -5.22 -26.33
N ASP A 256 -4.78 -5.67 -25.77
CA ASP A 256 -4.99 -5.81 -24.32
C ASP A 256 -4.69 -4.53 -23.50
N THR A 257 -5.23 -3.39 -23.98
CA THR A 257 -5.07 -2.08 -23.34
C THR A 257 -6.28 -1.74 -22.46
N GLU A 258 -6.04 -1.31 -21.22
CA GLU A 258 -7.03 -0.65 -20.35
C GLU A 258 -6.73 0.86 -20.31
N ASN A 259 -7.66 1.69 -20.80
CA ASN A 259 -7.51 3.14 -20.72
C ASN A 259 -7.70 3.62 -19.27
N VAL A 260 -6.88 4.58 -18.85
CA VAL A 260 -6.99 5.19 -17.51
C VAL A 260 -7.18 6.70 -17.62
N PRO A 261 -7.80 7.35 -16.62
CA PRO A 261 -8.03 8.80 -16.68
C PRO A 261 -6.74 9.63 -16.69
N THR A 262 -5.72 9.19 -15.96
CA THR A 262 -4.43 9.88 -15.88
C THR A 262 -3.27 8.88 -15.76
N PHE A 263 -2.08 9.30 -16.20
CA PHE A 263 -0.88 8.49 -16.03
C PHE A 263 -0.57 8.17 -14.55
N MET A 264 -0.80 9.15 -13.65
CA MET A 264 -0.62 8.97 -12.20
C MET A 264 -1.55 7.88 -11.64
N GLU A 265 -2.81 7.85 -12.07
CA GLU A 265 -3.75 6.83 -11.64
C GLU A 265 -3.38 5.44 -12.17
N GLY A 266 -2.91 5.35 -13.43
CA GLY A 266 -2.38 4.11 -13.98
C GLY A 266 -1.20 3.58 -13.15
N LEU A 267 -0.25 4.46 -12.80
CA LEU A 267 0.89 4.12 -11.94
C LEU A 267 0.43 3.66 -10.56
N ASP A 268 -0.51 4.37 -9.91
CA ASP A 268 -1.03 3.96 -8.61
C ASP A 268 -1.65 2.57 -8.66
N ARG A 269 -2.50 2.28 -9.66
CA ARG A 269 -3.11 0.95 -9.83
C ARG A 269 -2.08 -0.16 -9.99
N VAL A 270 -1.09 0.03 -10.87
CA VAL A 270 -0.08 -1.01 -11.18
C VAL A 270 0.94 -1.16 -10.06
N LEU A 271 1.52 -0.07 -9.58
CA LEU A 271 2.59 -0.09 -8.59
C LEU A 271 2.05 -0.45 -7.19
N SER A 272 0.89 0.07 -6.77
CA SER A 272 0.30 -0.29 -5.48
C SER A 272 -0.13 -1.76 -5.45
N LYS A 273 -0.68 -2.30 -6.56
CA LYS A 273 -0.95 -3.74 -6.67
C LYS A 273 0.35 -4.56 -6.59
N THR A 274 1.40 -4.12 -7.26
CA THR A 274 2.72 -4.77 -7.20
C THR A 274 3.27 -4.81 -5.77
N LEU A 275 3.15 -3.71 -5.02
CA LEU A 275 3.56 -3.66 -3.62
C LEU A 275 2.78 -4.63 -2.74
N LEU A 276 1.46 -4.72 -2.93
CA LEU A 276 0.60 -5.67 -2.22
C LEU A 276 1.00 -7.12 -2.53
N GLU A 277 1.20 -7.46 -3.80
CA GLU A 277 1.62 -8.81 -4.22
C GLU A 277 3.00 -9.19 -3.69
N GLN A 278 3.96 -8.26 -3.71
CA GLN A 278 5.27 -8.45 -3.11
C GLN A 278 5.16 -8.71 -1.61
N GLY A 279 4.30 -7.97 -0.92
CA GLY A 279 4.01 -8.18 0.49
C GLY A 279 3.46 -9.58 0.78
N LYS A 280 2.51 -10.05 -0.04
CA LYS A 280 1.91 -11.39 0.11
C LYS A 280 2.97 -12.48 -0.04
N LYS A 281 3.88 -12.32 -1.01
CA LYS A 281 5.00 -13.24 -1.22
C LYS A 281 6.00 -13.21 -0.06
N ALA A 282 6.37 -12.03 0.44
CA ALA A 282 7.34 -11.89 1.52
C ALA A 282 6.89 -12.61 2.80
N GLN A 283 5.63 -12.45 3.21
CA GLN A 283 5.08 -13.16 4.37
C GLN A 283 4.99 -14.68 4.16
N SER A 284 4.68 -15.14 2.95
CA SER A 284 4.60 -16.58 2.69
C SER A 284 5.99 -17.23 2.59
N THR A 285 7.01 -16.52 2.09
CA THR A 285 8.34 -17.10 1.81
C THR A 285 9.00 -17.73 3.04
N GLU A 286 8.88 -17.12 4.22
CA GLU A 286 9.43 -17.70 5.45
C GLU A 286 8.68 -18.97 5.88
N ILE A 287 7.36 -18.98 5.70
CA ILE A 287 6.51 -20.14 5.98
C ILE A 287 6.78 -21.26 4.96
N ASP A 288 6.91 -20.90 3.68
CA ASP A 288 7.20 -21.81 2.57
C ASP A 288 8.57 -22.48 2.75
N LYS A 289 9.57 -21.74 3.27
CA LYS A 289 10.88 -22.31 3.65
C LYS A 289 10.76 -23.36 4.76
N LYS A 290 10.01 -23.05 5.84
CA LYS A 290 9.76 -24.01 6.94
C LYS A 290 9.02 -25.25 6.47
N ILE A 291 8.06 -25.09 5.54
CA ILE A 291 7.35 -26.21 4.90
C ILE A 291 8.34 -27.08 4.13
N SER A 292 9.21 -26.48 3.31
CA SER A 292 10.22 -27.20 2.53
C SER A 292 11.20 -27.98 3.41
N GLU A 293 11.64 -27.40 4.54
CA GLU A 293 12.52 -28.06 5.51
C GLU A 293 11.84 -29.30 6.13
N LEU A 294 10.58 -29.16 6.58
CA LEU A 294 9.81 -30.29 7.13
C LEU A 294 9.51 -31.37 6.08
N GLN A 295 9.28 -31.00 4.82
CA GLN A 295 9.11 -31.96 3.72
C GLN A 295 10.37 -32.78 3.48
N SER A 296 11.55 -32.15 3.48
CA SER A 296 12.82 -32.87 3.38
C SER A 296 13.02 -33.87 4.53
N VAL A 297 12.58 -33.51 5.75
CA VAL A 297 12.63 -34.42 6.90
C VAL A 297 11.69 -35.62 6.73
N ILE A 298 10.48 -35.40 6.22
CA ILE A 298 9.53 -36.49 5.92
C ILE A 298 10.09 -37.44 4.86
N ASP A 299 10.72 -36.91 3.81
CA ASP A 299 11.32 -37.73 2.75
C ASP A 299 12.46 -38.61 3.30
N GLU A 300 13.26 -38.08 4.23
CA GLU A 300 14.31 -38.85 4.91
C GLU A 300 13.72 -39.92 5.83
N GLN A 301 12.64 -39.60 6.56
CA GLN A 301 11.89 -40.55 7.39
C GLN A 301 11.29 -41.68 6.55
N ASP A 302 10.71 -41.39 5.38
CA ASP A 302 10.12 -42.40 4.48
C ASP A 302 11.20 -43.36 3.95
N ARG A 303 12.38 -42.83 3.59
CA ARG A 303 13.54 -43.67 3.23
C ARG A 303 14.01 -44.54 4.39
N ALA A 304 14.07 -44.00 5.60
CA ALA A 304 14.45 -44.75 6.80
C ALA A 304 13.45 -45.86 7.11
N VAL A 305 12.15 -45.61 7.00
CA VAL A 305 11.10 -46.64 7.16
C VAL A 305 11.28 -47.76 6.15
N GLN A 306 11.52 -47.43 4.88
CA GLN A 306 11.72 -48.43 3.83
C GLN A 306 12.95 -49.31 4.12
N GLN A 307 14.08 -48.71 4.51
CA GLN A 307 15.29 -49.46 4.87
C GLN A 307 15.08 -50.37 6.09
N VAL A 308 14.45 -49.87 7.15
CA VAL A 308 14.17 -50.68 8.35
C VAL A 308 13.20 -51.81 8.04
N LYS A 309 12.22 -51.57 7.16
CA LYS A 309 11.27 -52.59 6.70
C LYS A 309 11.96 -53.69 5.91
N GLU A 310 12.79 -53.34 4.93
CA GLU A 310 13.58 -54.30 4.14
C GLU A 310 14.51 -55.14 5.01
N LYS A 311 15.20 -54.50 5.97
CA LYS A 311 16.07 -55.19 6.94
C LYS A 311 15.29 -56.16 7.82
N SER A 312 14.19 -55.70 8.42
CA SER A 312 13.32 -56.53 9.27
C SER A 312 12.76 -57.73 8.49
N GLU A 313 12.28 -57.53 7.27
CA GLU A 313 11.75 -58.62 6.42
C GLU A 313 12.83 -59.64 6.06
N SER A 314 14.06 -59.18 5.81
CA SER A 314 15.22 -60.05 5.54
C SER A 314 15.53 -60.95 6.75
N ILE A 315 15.53 -60.38 7.96
CA ILE A 315 15.76 -61.12 9.21
C ILE A 315 14.62 -62.13 9.45
N ALA A 316 13.36 -61.73 9.23
CA ALA A 316 12.21 -62.60 9.37
C ALA A 316 12.22 -63.78 8.38
N LYS A 317 12.66 -63.56 7.13
CA LYS A 317 12.82 -64.62 6.13
C LYS A 317 13.83 -65.68 6.57
N VAL A 318 15.00 -65.24 7.08
CA VAL A 318 16.02 -66.13 7.63
C VAL A 318 15.48 -66.91 8.83
N ALA A 319 14.80 -66.24 9.76
CA ALA A 319 14.16 -66.90 10.91
C ALA A 319 13.16 -67.99 10.47
N LYS A 320 12.31 -67.70 9.47
CA LYS A 320 11.33 -68.65 8.92
C LYS A 320 11.99 -69.85 8.24
N ALA A 321 13.07 -69.62 7.49
CA ALA A 321 13.84 -70.69 6.86
C ALA A 321 14.49 -71.61 7.91
N LEU A 322 15.02 -71.05 9.00
CA LEU A 322 15.57 -71.83 10.11
C LEU A 322 14.48 -72.63 10.86
N PHE A 323 13.29 -72.06 11.07
CA PHE A 323 12.16 -72.83 11.61
C PHE A 323 11.75 -73.99 10.70
N ALA A 324 11.70 -73.79 9.39
CA ALA A 324 11.38 -74.84 8.42
C ALA A 324 12.39 -75.99 8.44
N LEU A 325 13.69 -75.68 8.58
CA LEU A 325 14.76 -76.67 8.74
C LEU A 325 14.64 -77.47 10.03
N SER A 326 14.24 -76.82 11.13
CA SER A 326 14.00 -77.52 12.39
C SER A 326 12.88 -78.55 12.25
N SER A 327 11.83 -78.25 11.48
CA SER A 327 10.74 -79.18 11.17
C SER A 327 11.17 -80.36 10.29
N GLN A 328 12.32 -80.26 9.61
CA GLN A 328 12.92 -81.32 8.79
C GLN A 328 13.95 -82.17 9.57
N GLY A 329 14.06 -81.98 10.90
CA GLY A 329 14.91 -82.79 11.77
C GLY A 329 16.36 -82.31 11.89
N VAL A 330 16.68 -81.08 11.45
CA VAL A 330 18.01 -80.48 11.65
C VAL A 330 18.10 -79.90 13.06
N ILE A 331 19.14 -80.28 13.81
CA ILE A 331 19.30 -79.92 15.23
C ILE A 331 20.43 -78.92 15.51
N SER A 332 21.38 -78.76 14.57
CA SER A 332 22.56 -77.91 14.75
C SER A 332 22.70 -76.91 13.62
N ILE A 333 22.98 -75.66 13.98
CA ILE A 333 23.23 -74.57 13.02
C ILE A 333 24.53 -74.78 12.22
N ALA A 334 25.40 -75.67 12.67
CA ALA A 334 26.62 -76.08 11.96
C ALA A 334 26.39 -77.22 10.95
N ASP A 335 25.16 -77.73 10.81
CA ASP A 335 24.81 -78.72 9.79
C ASP A 335 24.99 -78.11 8.38
N PRO A 336 25.62 -78.82 7.43
CA PRO A 336 25.78 -78.35 6.05
C PRO A 336 24.48 -77.83 5.41
N ARG A 337 23.33 -78.45 5.71
CA ARG A 337 22.00 -78.05 5.22
C ARG A 337 21.56 -76.68 5.76
N SER A 338 21.97 -76.36 6.99
CA SER A 338 21.72 -75.05 7.60
C SER A 338 22.58 -73.96 6.97
N ILE A 339 23.85 -74.27 6.69
CA ILE A 339 24.79 -73.35 6.02
C ILE A 339 24.33 -73.05 4.59
N GLU A 340 23.88 -74.06 3.85
CA GLU A 340 23.34 -73.90 2.49
C GLU A 340 22.04 -73.06 2.47
N THR A 341 21.15 -73.31 3.43
CA THR A 341 19.91 -72.54 3.56
C THR A 341 20.18 -71.07 3.93
N LEU A 342 21.12 -70.81 4.84
CA LEU A 342 21.54 -69.43 5.18
C LEU A 342 22.12 -68.72 3.95
N LYS A 343 23.00 -69.37 3.18
CA LYS A 343 23.57 -68.82 1.95
C LYS A 343 22.50 -68.49 0.90
N SER A 344 21.49 -69.34 0.73
CA SER A 344 20.37 -69.06 -0.19
C SER A 344 19.49 -67.86 0.23
N GLN A 345 19.59 -67.44 1.49
CA GLN A 345 18.90 -66.26 2.04
C GLN A 345 19.86 -65.08 2.28
N ASN A 346 21.04 -65.06 1.66
CA ASN A 346 22.08 -64.03 1.85
C ASN A 346 22.50 -63.82 3.32
N ALA A 347 22.54 -64.92 4.09
CA ALA A 347 22.98 -64.94 5.46
C ALA A 347 24.22 -65.83 5.64
N GLU A 348 25.11 -65.43 6.55
CA GLU A 348 26.32 -66.17 6.90
C GLU A 348 26.59 -66.12 8.40
N ILE A 349 27.32 -67.10 8.91
CA ILE A 349 27.75 -67.13 10.32
C ILE A 349 29.16 -66.56 10.37
N ILE A 350 29.35 -65.50 11.15
CA ILE A 350 30.67 -64.87 11.35
C ILE A 350 31.04 -64.88 12.82
N LYS A 351 32.34 -64.93 13.11
CA LYS A 351 32.87 -64.86 14.47
C LYS A 351 33.81 -63.67 14.57
N GLU A 352 33.48 -62.72 15.44
CA GLU A 352 34.27 -61.51 15.66
C GLU A 352 34.60 -61.40 17.15
N LYS A 353 35.89 -61.29 17.48
CA LYS A 353 36.39 -61.16 18.87
C LYS A 353 35.81 -62.19 19.84
N GLY A 354 35.60 -63.43 19.38
CA GLY A 354 35.07 -64.53 20.20
C GLY A 354 33.54 -64.58 20.32
N ILE A 355 32.80 -63.65 19.69
CA ILE A 355 31.33 -63.62 19.67
C ILE A 355 30.84 -64.04 18.28
N THR A 356 29.81 -64.91 18.27
CA THR A 356 29.25 -65.47 17.04
C THR A 356 28.01 -64.69 16.63
N TYR A 357 27.91 -64.35 15.35
CA TYR A 357 26.80 -63.59 14.77
C TYR A 357 26.24 -64.31 13.55
N VAL A 358 24.92 -64.20 13.36
CA VAL A 358 24.30 -64.39 12.05
C VAL A 358 24.31 -63.05 11.36
N LYS A 359 25.10 -62.94 10.29
CA LYS A 359 25.14 -61.75 9.44
C LYS A 359 24.15 -61.92 8.30
N ILE A 360 23.20 -61.00 8.19
CA ILE A 360 22.14 -61.01 7.17
C ILE A 360 22.31 -59.72 6.37
N ASN A 361 22.78 -59.84 5.12
CA ASN A 361 23.28 -58.69 4.35
C ASN A 361 24.36 -57.90 5.14
N SER A 362 24.03 -56.72 5.65
CA SER A 362 24.90 -55.86 6.45
C SER A 362 24.61 -55.89 7.96
N GLU A 363 23.51 -56.51 8.39
CA GLU A 363 23.09 -56.58 9.79
C GLU A 363 23.72 -57.78 10.49
N LYS A 364 24.03 -57.65 11.79
CA LYS A 364 24.64 -58.71 12.61
C LYS A 364 23.79 -58.97 13.85
N VAL A 365 23.28 -60.18 13.99
CA VAL A 365 22.53 -60.61 15.18
C VAL A 365 23.38 -61.61 15.98
N GLN A 366 23.67 -61.28 17.23
CA GLN A 366 24.49 -62.13 18.11
C GLN A 366 23.76 -63.43 18.45
N ILE A 367 24.45 -64.56 18.35
CA ILE A 367 23.94 -65.89 18.70
C ILE A 367 24.86 -66.59 19.69
N LYS A 368 24.32 -67.56 20.44
CA LYS A 368 25.11 -68.46 21.30
C LYS A 368 25.42 -69.75 20.53
N GLU A 369 26.68 -70.19 20.51
CA GLU A 369 27.16 -71.30 19.67
C GLU A 369 26.47 -72.65 19.97
N ASN A 370 25.97 -72.84 21.19
CA ASN A 370 25.31 -74.09 21.62
C ASN A 370 23.78 -74.01 21.65
N SER A 371 23.19 -72.96 21.07
CA SER A 371 21.73 -72.83 21.00
C SER A 371 21.14 -73.72 19.90
N SER A 372 19.96 -74.28 20.15
CA SER A 372 19.21 -75.04 19.15
C SER A 372 18.74 -74.12 18.01
N ILE A 373 18.49 -74.71 16.83
CA ILE A 373 17.96 -73.97 15.67
C ILE A 373 16.68 -73.19 16.01
N PRO A 374 15.68 -73.75 16.72
CA PRO A 374 14.50 -72.99 17.16
C PRO A 374 14.83 -71.78 18.04
N ALA A 375 15.81 -71.89 18.93
CA ALA A 375 16.21 -70.79 19.81
C ALA A 375 16.87 -69.66 19.01
N ILE A 376 17.70 -69.99 18.02
CA ILE A 376 18.31 -69.01 17.10
C ILE A 376 17.24 -68.37 16.21
N ALA A 377 16.29 -69.15 15.69
CA ALA A 377 15.19 -68.64 14.88
C ALA A 377 14.26 -67.71 15.68
N SER A 378 13.97 -68.04 16.94
CA SER A 378 13.19 -67.17 17.84
C SER A 378 13.92 -65.85 18.10
N LEU A 379 15.23 -65.89 18.35
CA LEU A 379 16.03 -64.69 18.60
C LEU A 379 16.05 -63.75 17.37
N LEU A 380 16.19 -64.30 16.17
CA LEU A 380 16.11 -63.52 14.93
C LEU A 380 14.71 -62.95 14.72
N TYR A 381 13.65 -63.71 15.04
CA TYR A 381 12.27 -63.25 14.95
C TYR A 381 11.98 -62.10 15.93
N ASP A 382 12.47 -62.21 17.17
CA ASP A 382 12.34 -61.16 18.18
C ASP A 382 13.10 -59.88 17.79
N GLU A 383 14.31 -60.02 17.23
CA GLU A 383 15.08 -58.88 16.73
C GLU A 383 14.40 -58.21 15.52
N SER A 384 13.83 -58.99 14.60
CA SER A 384 13.00 -58.48 13.51
C SER A 384 11.79 -57.71 14.05
N LYS A 385 11.06 -58.26 15.03
CA LYS A 385 9.91 -57.60 15.66
C LYS A 385 10.30 -56.29 16.36
N LYS A 386 11.45 -56.28 17.03
CA LYS A 386 12.02 -55.09 17.68
C LYS A 386 12.36 -54.01 16.66
N GLN A 387 13.03 -54.36 15.55
CA GLN A 387 13.30 -53.41 14.46
C GLN A 387 12.01 -52.89 13.81
N ALA A 388 11.03 -53.76 13.57
CA ALA A 388 9.72 -53.38 13.06
C ALA A 388 8.97 -52.43 14.01
N SER A 389 9.14 -52.55 15.33
CA SER A 389 8.53 -51.63 16.29
C SER A 389 9.08 -50.20 16.23
N ALA A 390 10.33 -50.02 15.78
CA ALA A 390 10.92 -48.70 15.56
C ALA A 390 10.24 -47.94 14.40
N ILE A 391 9.67 -48.66 13.44
CA ILE A 391 8.88 -48.06 12.34
C ILE A 391 7.69 -47.28 12.89
N GLN A 392 6.99 -47.81 13.90
CA GLN A 392 5.84 -47.11 14.51
C GLN A 392 6.23 -45.77 15.12
N TYR A 393 7.42 -45.70 15.73
CA TYR A 393 7.94 -44.45 16.27
C TYR A 393 8.23 -43.42 15.15
N ILE A 394 8.85 -43.87 14.04
CA ILE A 394 9.14 -42.99 12.89
C ILE A 394 7.83 -42.53 12.22
N LEU A 395 6.84 -43.41 12.08
CA LEU A 395 5.52 -43.08 11.54
C LEU A 395 4.78 -42.04 12.40
N ASN A 396 4.84 -42.15 13.73
CA ASN A 396 4.25 -41.15 14.62
C ASN A 396 4.94 -39.78 14.51
N LEU A 397 6.27 -39.75 14.35
CA LEU A 397 7.01 -38.50 14.10
C LEU A 397 6.65 -37.88 12.75
N ARG A 398 6.53 -38.72 11.72
CA ARG A 398 6.08 -38.31 10.38
C ARG A 398 4.68 -37.70 10.41
N GLU A 399 3.75 -38.32 11.12
CA GLU A 399 2.38 -37.79 11.29
C GLU A 399 2.40 -36.42 11.98
N LYS A 400 3.19 -36.25 13.05
CA LYS A 400 3.36 -34.93 13.70
C LYS A 400 3.90 -33.87 12.74
N ASN A 401 4.91 -34.21 11.93
CA ASN A 401 5.48 -33.31 10.93
C ASN A 401 4.44 -32.97 9.85
N GLN A 402 3.61 -33.93 9.42
CA GLN A 402 2.54 -33.71 8.46
C GLN A 402 1.46 -32.75 8.99
N ILE A 403 1.02 -32.93 10.24
CA ILE A 403 0.07 -32.02 10.91
C ILE A 403 0.67 -30.60 11.02
N ALA A 404 1.97 -30.50 11.33
CA ALA A 404 2.66 -29.21 11.38
C ALA A 404 2.67 -28.52 10.01
N ILE A 405 2.93 -29.26 8.92
CA ILE A 405 2.85 -28.73 7.55
C ILE A 405 1.44 -28.24 7.22
N GLU A 406 0.39 -29.01 7.56
CA GLU A 406 -1.00 -28.58 7.30
C GLU A 406 -1.35 -27.29 8.05
N LYS A 407 -0.91 -27.18 9.32
CA LYS A 407 -1.09 -25.96 10.10
C LYS A 407 -0.36 -24.78 9.48
N LEU A 408 0.89 -24.96 9.05
CA LEU A 408 1.68 -23.93 8.38
C LEU A 408 1.08 -23.53 7.03
N ARG A 409 0.51 -24.48 6.26
CA ARG A 409 -0.21 -24.18 5.01
C ARG A 409 -1.45 -23.33 5.26
N LYS A 410 -2.26 -23.67 6.26
CA LYS A 410 -3.41 -22.84 6.66
C LYS A 410 -2.95 -21.43 7.05
N GLN A 411 -1.88 -21.31 7.82
CA GLN A 411 -1.29 -20.02 8.18
C GLN A 411 -0.76 -19.24 6.97
N SER A 412 -0.12 -19.89 6.00
CA SER A 412 0.37 -19.27 4.75
C SER A 412 -0.78 -18.68 3.93
N VAL A 413 -1.91 -19.40 3.84
CA VAL A 413 -3.12 -18.89 3.16
C VAL A 413 -3.69 -17.69 3.91
N THR A 414 -3.87 -17.79 5.24
CA THR A 414 -4.37 -16.67 6.05
C THR A 414 -3.44 -15.45 6.01
N ALA A 415 -2.12 -15.64 5.97
CA ALA A 415 -1.14 -14.56 5.85
C ALA A 415 -1.16 -13.88 4.48
N LYS A 416 -1.46 -14.62 3.40
CA LYS A 416 -1.64 -14.02 2.06
C LYS A 416 -2.87 -13.11 1.98
N ASP A 417 -3.85 -13.32 2.84
CA ASP A 417 -5.11 -12.55 2.87
C ASP A 417 -5.14 -11.47 3.97
N SER A 418 -4.15 -11.42 4.86
CA SER A 418 -4.11 -10.49 5.99
C SER A 418 -3.57 -9.10 5.66
N ILE A 419 -3.13 -8.84 4.42
CA ILE A 419 -2.65 -7.50 4.04
C ILE A 419 -3.83 -6.55 3.93
N SER A 420 -4.03 -5.76 4.98
CA SER A 420 -5.00 -4.70 5.03
C SER A 420 -4.50 -3.45 4.30
N TYR A 421 -5.42 -2.84 3.54
CA TYR A 421 -5.24 -1.53 2.96
C TYR A 421 -6.53 -0.74 3.12
N THR A 422 -6.42 0.57 3.27
CA THR A 422 -7.56 1.48 3.39
C THR A 422 -7.58 2.43 2.21
N GLN A 423 -8.70 2.53 1.49
CA GLN A 423 -8.87 3.58 0.50
C GLN A 423 -8.99 4.95 1.17
N MET A 424 -8.10 5.86 0.81
CA MET A 424 -8.06 7.24 1.25
C MET A 424 -8.87 8.08 0.29
N GLN A 425 -10.12 8.33 0.65
CA GLN A 425 -11.00 9.13 -0.20
C GLN A 425 -10.50 10.57 -0.30
N LYS A 426 -10.35 11.08 -1.53
CA LYS A 426 -10.09 12.51 -1.80
C LYS A 426 -11.27 13.31 -1.25
N LYS A 427 -11.09 13.91 -0.08
CA LYS A 427 -12.11 14.77 0.53
C LYS A 427 -12.23 16.05 -0.31
N SER A 428 -13.45 16.49 -0.59
CA SER A 428 -13.74 17.81 -1.10
C SER A 428 -13.22 18.88 -0.13
N TRP A 429 -12.80 20.02 -0.65
CA TRP A 429 -12.21 21.10 0.17
C TRP A 429 -13.13 21.56 1.32
N PHE A 430 -14.45 21.48 1.14
CA PHE A 430 -15.44 21.92 2.14
C PHE A 430 -15.63 20.93 3.29
N GLU A 431 -15.27 19.64 3.12
CA GLU A 431 -15.41 18.61 4.18
C GLU A 431 -14.52 18.86 5.39
N ARG A 432 -13.56 19.77 5.25
CA ARG A 432 -12.76 20.21 6.39
C ARG A 432 -13.56 21.06 7.39
N TYR A 433 -14.65 21.67 6.94
CA TYR A 433 -15.53 22.56 7.70
C TYR A 433 -16.80 21.82 8.15
N ARG A 434 -17.71 22.51 8.84
CA ARG A 434 -19.12 22.08 8.88
C ARG A 434 -19.70 22.37 7.51
N TRP A 435 -20.49 21.47 6.95
CA TRP A 435 -21.04 21.68 5.62
C TRP A 435 -22.30 20.85 5.45
N PHE A 436 -23.21 21.31 4.60
CA PHE A 436 -24.34 20.55 4.09
C PHE A 436 -24.81 21.21 2.77
N PHE A 437 -25.56 20.47 1.96
CA PHE A 437 -26.31 21.06 0.85
C PHE A 437 -27.71 21.38 1.33
N THR A 438 -28.18 22.59 1.06
CA THR A 438 -29.55 23.00 1.36
C THR A 438 -30.56 22.20 0.54
N SER A 439 -31.85 22.31 0.86
CA SER A 439 -32.91 21.69 0.07
C SER A 439 -32.94 22.17 -1.38
N ASP A 440 -32.42 23.37 -1.65
CA ASP A 440 -32.29 23.95 -3.00
C ASP A 440 -30.98 23.56 -3.71
N GLY A 441 -30.14 22.73 -3.09
CA GLY A 441 -28.87 22.27 -3.66
C GLY A 441 -27.70 23.25 -3.53
N LEU A 442 -27.85 24.33 -2.76
CA LEU A 442 -26.77 25.28 -2.48
C LEU A 442 -25.85 24.76 -1.38
N LEU A 443 -24.55 25.04 -1.50
CA LEU A 443 -23.57 24.60 -0.51
C LEU A 443 -23.51 25.59 0.67
N ALA A 444 -23.77 25.10 1.87
CA ALA A 444 -23.53 25.82 3.12
C ALA A 444 -22.24 25.32 3.77
N ILE A 445 -21.36 26.23 4.20
CA ILE A 445 -20.12 25.89 4.94
C ILE A 445 -20.03 26.72 6.23
N GLY A 446 -19.54 26.14 7.32
CA GLY A 446 -19.43 26.79 8.62
C GLY A 446 -18.17 26.40 9.38
N GLY A 447 -17.58 27.35 10.11
CA GLY A 447 -16.37 27.05 10.88
C GLY A 447 -16.63 26.12 12.05
N ARG A 448 -15.62 25.33 12.39
CA ARG A 448 -15.64 24.36 13.50
C ARG A 448 -15.01 24.93 14.77
N ASP A 449 -14.12 25.89 14.58
CA ASP A 449 -13.31 26.56 15.59
C ASP A 449 -12.90 27.95 15.06
N SER A 450 -12.17 28.71 15.87
CA SER A 450 -11.70 30.05 15.52
C SER A 450 -10.78 30.11 14.29
N SER A 451 -9.98 29.07 14.07
CA SER A 451 -9.02 29.02 12.95
C SER A 451 -9.73 28.71 11.63
N SER A 452 -10.72 27.83 11.66
CA SER A 452 -11.56 27.49 10.52
C SER A 452 -12.55 28.61 10.18
N ASN A 453 -13.16 29.28 11.17
CA ASN A 453 -13.92 30.53 10.94
C ASN A 453 -13.07 31.57 10.20
N SER A 454 -11.82 31.76 10.67
CA SER A 454 -10.85 32.65 10.04
C SER A 454 -10.54 32.27 8.59
N ALA A 455 -10.40 30.97 8.32
CA ALA A 455 -10.09 30.46 6.99
C ALA A 455 -11.26 30.65 6.02
N ILE A 456 -12.49 30.34 6.45
CA ILE A 456 -13.71 30.46 5.64
C ILE A 456 -13.91 31.91 5.19
N ILE A 457 -13.91 32.87 6.11
CA ILE A 457 -14.15 34.30 5.78
C ILE A 457 -13.00 34.90 4.96
N ARG A 458 -11.73 34.54 5.25
CA ARG A 458 -10.61 35.15 4.55
C ARG A 458 -10.42 34.58 3.14
N LYS A 459 -10.64 33.28 2.94
CA LYS A 459 -10.23 32.54 1.74
C LYS A 459 -11.38 32.08 0.84
N HIS A 460 -12.58 31.87 1.40
CA HIS A 460 -13.69 31.25 0.65
C HIS A 460 -14.90 32.17 0.45
N LEU A 461 -14.90 33.35 1.08
CA LEU A 461 -15.96 34.35 0.94
C LEU A 461 -15.83 35.10 -0.39
N ALA A 462 -16.81 34.91 -1.28
CA ALA A 462 -16.98 35.57 -2.56
C ALA A 462 -18.12 36.61 -2.49
N LYS A 463 -18.24 37.47 -3.51
CA LYS A 463 -19.25 38.54 -3.57
C LYS A 463 -20.69 38.04 -3.66
N SER A 464 -20.90 36.88 -4.29
CA SER A 464 -22.21 36.23 -4.45
C SER A 464 -22.69 35.48 -3.20
N ASP A 465 -21.86 35.39 -2.16
CA ASP A 465 -22.18 34.62 -0.97
C ASP A 465 -23.02 35.41 0.04
N LYS A 466 -23.58 34.71 1.03
CA LYS A 466 -24.19 35.32 2.22
C LYS A 466 -23.56 34.76 3.49
N VAL A 467 -23.28 35.64 4.45
CA VAL A 467 -22.62 35.28 5.72
C VAL A 467 -23.65 35.26 6.83
N PHE A 468 -23.67 34.17 7.61
CA PHE A 468 -24.58 33.96 8.72
C PHE A 468 -23.82 33.91 10.04
N HIS A 469 -24.41 34.50 11.07
CA HIS A 469 -23.95 34.43 12.46
C HIS A 469 -25.15 34.46 13.41
N ALA A 470 -25.01 33.94 14.63
CA ALA A 470 -26.07 33.95 15.64
C ALA A 470 -25.80 34.96 16.75
N GLU A 471 -26.87 35.44 17.40
CA GLU A 471 -26.79 36.36 18.55
C GLU A 471 -26.43 35.63 19.85
N VAL A 472 -25.40 34.79 19.80
CA VAL A 472 -24.95 34.01 20.94
C VAL A 472 -23.45 33.75 20.83
N PHE A 473 -22.77 33.78 21.99
CA PHE A 473 -21.34 33.50 22.07
C PHE A 473 -21.00 32.13 21.49
N GLY A 474 -19.85 32.03 20.82
CA GLY A 474 -19.41 30.78 20.21
C GLY A 474 -20.21 30.40 18.97
N SER A 475 -20.99 31.32 18.39
CA SER A 475 -21.60 31.09 17.08
C SER A 475 -20.52 30.93 15.99
N PRO A 476 -20.67 29.95 15.09
CA PRO A 476 -19.82 29.84 13.92
C PRO A 476 -20.13 30.95 12.89
N PHE A 477 -19.18 31.21 12.00
CA PHE A 477 -19.48 31.91 10.76
C PHE A 477 -19.86 30.87 9.71
N PHE A 478 -21.12 30.93 9.25
CA PHE A 478 -21.58 30.17 8.10
C PHE A 478 -21.57 31.02 6.83
N ILE A 479 -21.29 30.41 5.70
CA ILE A 479 -21.39 30.99 4.36
C ILE A 479 -22.33 30.12 3.55
N LEU A 480 -23.37 30.71 2.99
CA LEU A 480 -24.14 30.12 1.89
C LEU A 480 -23.48 30.54 0.57
N LYS A 481 -23.04 29.55 -0.20
CA LYS A 481 -22.25 29.75 -1.42
C LYS A 481 -23.13 30.00 -2.64
N ASP A 482 -22.65 30.90 -3.51
CA ASP A 482 -23.18 31.13 -4.86
C ASP A 482 -24.69 31.39 -4.87
N VAL A 483 -25.10 32.36 -4.04
CA VAL A 483 -26.51 32.67 -3.83
C VAL A 483 -27.07 33.41 -5.05
N PRO A 484 -28.22 33.00 -5.60
CA PRO A 484 -28.89 33.73 -6.67
C PRO A 484 -29.38 35.11 -6.19
N GLU A 485 -29.80 35.99 -7.12
CA GLU A 485 -30.22 37.37 -6.80
C GLU A 485 -31.28 37.44 -5.69
N GLN A 486 -32.22 36.48 -5.68
CA GLN A 486 -33.15 36.27 -4.57
C GLN A 486 -32.77 35.00 -3.82
N ILE A 487 -32.52 35.15 -2.52
CA ILE A 487 -32.15 34.03 -1.65
C ILE A 487 -33.37 33.10 -1.50
N PRO A 488 -33.26 31.80 -1.82
CA PRO A 488 -34.34 30.85 -1.56
C PRO A 488 -34.68 30.80 -0.06
N PHE A 489 -35.99 30.79 0.24
CA PHE A 489 -36.48 30.85 1.62
C PHE A 489 -36.02 29.65 2.45
N ASP A 490 -36.05 28.45 1.87
CA ASP A 490 -35.64 27.21 2.56
C ASP A 490 -34.14 27.23 2.85
N SER A 491 -33.30 27.50 1.84
CA SER A 491 -31.86 27.68 2.04
C SER A 491 -31.51 28.72 3.12
N LEU A 492 -32.22 29.84 3.14
CA LEU A 492 -32.01 30.90 4.14
C LEU A 492 -32.32 30.41 5.56
N ASN A 493 -33.47 29.78 5.76
CA ASN A 493 -33.87 29.26 7.08
C ASN A 493 -32.99 28.09 7.53
N GLU A 494 -32.61 27.21 6.63
CA GLU A 494 -31.75 26.06 6.92
C GLU A 494 -30.36 26.50 7.39
N VAL A 495 -29.73 27.45 6.72
CA VAL A 495 -28.42 27.96 7.14
C VAL A 495 -28.51 28.74 8.45
N ALA A 496 -29.55 29.53 8.64
CA ALA A 496 -29.82 30.19 9.91
C ALA A 496 -29.99 29.18 11.06
N HIS A 497 -30.77 28.12 10.84
CA HIS A 497 -30.98 27.02 11.79
C HIS A 497 -29.66 26.33 12.16
N ALA A 498 -28.85 25.97 11.16
CA ALA A 498 -27.54 25.38 11.39
C ALA A 498 -26.61 26.31 12.18
N THR A 499 -26.63 27.61 11.87
CA THR A 499 -25.79 28.61 12.54
C THR A 499 -26.11 28.72 14.03
N VAL A 500 -27.39 28.66 14.40
CA VAL A 500 -27.82 28.61 15.81
C VAL A 500 -27.44 27.27 16.44
N CYS A 501 -27.74 26.14 15.79
CA CYS A 501 -27.50 24.82 16.37
C CYS A 501 -26.02 24.44 16.51
N PHE A 502 -25.11 25.03 15.73
CA PHE A 502 -23.68 24.81 15.89
C PHE A 502 -23.00 25.83 16.82
N SER A 503 -23.79 26.71 17.46
CA SER A 503 -23.32 27.66 18.46
C SER A 503 -23.39 27.09 19.88
N ARG A 504 -23.07 27.92 20.87
CA ARG A 504 -23.26 27.59 22.28
C ARG A 504 -24.72 27.32 22.66
N ALA A 505 -25.69 27.76 21.85
CA ALA A 505 -27.10 27.46 22.08
C ALA A 505 -27.38 25.95 22.20
N TRP A 506 -26.65 25.10 21.46
CA TRP A 506 -26.78 23.65 21.58
C TRP A 506 -26.30 23.12 22.91
N ARG A 507 -25.11 23.55 23.35
CA ARG A 507 -24.51 23.06 24.60
C ARG A 507 -25.34 23.43 25.83
N GLU A 508 -25.95 24.61 25.80
CA GLU A 508 -26.71 25.17 26.93
C GLU A 508 -28.23 25.01 26.76
N ALA A 509 -28.69 24.31 25.70
CA ALA A 509 -30.10 24.14 25.35
C ALA A 509 -30.92 25.47 25.32
N MET A 510 -30.38 26.49 24.66
CA MET A 510 -31.02 27.82 24.52
C MET A 510 -31.97 27.86 23.32
N TYR A 511 -33.27 27.78 23.57
CA TYR A 511 -34.33 27.83 22.54
C TYR A 511 -34.74 29.26 22.17
N GLY A 512 -35.34 29.45 20.99
CA GLY A 512 -35.87 30.74 20.55
C GLY A 512 -34.82 31.78 20.15
N MET A 513 -33.59 31.34 19.84
CA MET A 513 -32.49 32.19 19.42
C MET A 513 -32.64 32.66 17.97
N SER A 514 -32.00 33.76 17.64
CA SER A 514 -31.98 34.32 16.29
C SER A 514 -30.60 34.18 15.65
N ALA A 515 -30.60 33.80 14.37
CA ALA A 515 -29.48 34.04 13.48
C ALA A 515 -29.75 35.29 12.65
N TYR A 516 -28.69 35.88 12.11
CA TYR A 516 -28.78 36.93 11.13
C TYR A 516 -27.83 36.66 9.97
N TRP A 517 -28.18 37.19 8.81
CA TRP A 517 -27.32 37.19 7.65
C TRP A 517 -26.97 38.60 7.18
N ILE A 518 -25.79 38.71 6.58
CA ILE A 518 -25.20 39.92 6.03
C ILE A 518 -24.51 39.62 4.71
N ASN A 519 -24.25 40.66 3.93
CA ASN A 519 -23.47 40.56 2.70
C ASN A 519 -21.96 40.51 2.98
N PRO A 520 -21.15 39.99 2.03
CA PRO A 520 -19.69 39.89 2.19
C PRO A 520 -18.98 41.22 2.49
N GLU A 521 -19.42 42.33 1.90
CA GLU A 521 -18.86 43.67 2.07
C GLU A 521 -19.01 44.23 3.50
N GLN A 522 -19.96 43.68 4.26
CA GLN A 522 -20.24 44.03 5.65
C GLN A 522 -19.27 43.37 6.63
N VAL A 523 -18.43 42.43 6.17
CA VAL A 523 -17.45 41.72 7.01
C VAL A 523 -16.07 42.35 6.88
N LYS A 524 -15.65 43.12 7.90
CA LYS A 524 -14.32 43.72 7.94
C LYS A 524 -13.29 42.71 8.47
N LYS A 525 -12.25 42.46 7.67
CA LYS A 525 -11.15 41.52 7.97
C LYS A 525 -10.07 42.13 8.88
N ALA A 526 -10.06 43.45 9.04
CA ALA A 526 -9.14 44.21 9.87
C ALA A 526 -9.84 44.71 11.14
N ALA A 527 -9.09 44.85 12.23
CA ALA A 527 -9.59 45.45 13.46
C ALA A 527 -9.78 46.97 13.29
N PRO A 528 -10.76 47.58 13.97
CA PRO A 528 -10.86 49.03 14.05
C PRO A 528 -9.60 49.61 14.71
N SER A 529 -9.21 50.82 14.33
CA SER A 529 -8.01 51.48 14.86
C SER A 529 -8.00 51.48 16.39
N GLY A 530 -6.95 50.90 16.98
CA GLY A 530 -6.73 50.85 18.43
C GLY A 530 -7.39 49.67 19.18
N GLN A 531 -8.08 48.76 18.50
CA GLN A 531 -8.71 47.58 19.12
C GLN A 531 -8.05 46.27 18.66
N PHE A 532 -7.99 45.27 19.54
CA PHE A 532 -7.52 43.92 19.20
C PHE A 532 -8.71 42.99 18.93
N LEU A 533 -8.70 42.32 17.78
CA LEU A 533 -9.68 41.27 17.46
C LEU A 533 -9.11 39.89 17.81
N ALA A 534 -9.88 39.10 18.56
CA ALA A 534 -9.56 37.70 18.77
C ALA A 534 -9.53 36.94 17.43
N LYS A 535 -8.64 35.94 17.33
CA LYS A 535 -8.55 35.07 16.15
C LYS A 535 -9.92 34.40 15.92
N GLY A 536 -10.46 34.51 14.71
CA GLY A 536 -11.79 33.97 14.36
C GLY A 536 -12.95 34.95 14.53
N SER A 537 -12.72 36.15 15.04
CA SER A 537 -13.70 37.22 15.15
C SER A 537 -13.54 38.24 14.02
N PHE A 538 -14.65 38.84 13.59
CA PHE A 538 -14.71 39.84 12.53
C PHE A 538 -15.63 40.98 12.95
N VAL A 539 -15.33 42.21 12.50
CA VAL A 539 -16.24 43.35 12.70
C VAL A 539 -17.30 43.31 11.60
N LEU A 540 -18.56 43.43 12.01
CA LEU A 540 -19.73 43.39 11.15
C LEU A 540 -20.40 44.75 11.14
N GLU A 541 -20.57 45.35 9.97
CA GLU A 541 -21.13 46.70 9.79
C GLU A 541 -22.40 46.67 8.93
N GLY A 542 -23.31 47.63 9.15
CA GLY A 542 -24.54 47.77 8.36
C GLY A 542 -25.72 46.93 8.85
N GLN A 543 -26.73 46.81 8.00
CA GLN A 543 -28.01 46.17 8.34
C GLN A 543 -27.87 44.65 8.48
N LYS A 544 -28.46 44.10 9.55
CA LYS A 544 -28.55 42.66 9.82
C LYS A 544 -29.97 42.18 9.52
N ASN A 545 -30.08 41.04 8.83
CA ASN A 545 -31.37 40.44 8.48
C ASN A 545 -31.61 39.22 9.37
N PHE A 546 -32.56 39.33 10.30
CA PHE A 546 -32.78 38.33 11.34
C PHE A 546 -33.72 37.21 10.92
N VAL A 547 -33.42 36.00 11.40
CA VAL A 547 -34.18 34.77 11.21
C VAL A 547 -34.31 34.10 12.57
N LYS A 548 -35.55 33.95 13.04
CA LYS A 548 -35.85 33.36 14.34
C LYS A 548 -35.90 31.85 14.23
N ILE A 549 -35.19 31.16 15.12
CA ILE A 549 -35.13 29.69 15.18
C ILE A 549 -35.86 29.22 16.44
N SER A 550 -36.96 28.48 16.27
CA SER A 550 -37.79 27.99 17.37
C SER A 550 -37.12 26.84 18.12
N ASP A 551 -36.51 25.91 17.38
CA ASP A 551 -36.09 24.61 17.89
C ASP A 551 -34.62 24.33 17.61
N LEU A 552 -34.00 23.55 18.49
CA LEU A 552 -32.63 23.06 18.33
C LEU A 552 -32.69 21.60 17.89
N VAL A 553 -32.62 21.36 16.58
CA VAL A 553 -32.66 20.01 16.00
C VAL A 553 -31.67 19.94 14.84
N LEU A 554 -30.86 18.89 14.83
CA LEU A 554 -29.97 18.60 13.71
C LEU A 554 -30.19 17.16 13.27
N ALA A 555 -29.78 16.85 12.05
CA ALA A 555 -29.66 15.49 11.58
C ALA A 555 -28.21 15.21 11.16
N VAL A 556 -27.73 14.02 11.49
CA VAL A 556 -26.48 13.47 10.97
C VAL A 556 -26.85 12.50 9.87
N GLY A 557 -26.19 12.55 8.72
CA GLY A 557 -26.51 11.66 7.61
C GLY A 557 -25.33 11.33 6.73
N ILE A 558 -25.45 10.21 5.99
CA ILE A 558 -24.51 9.81 4.94
C ILE A 558 -25.12 10.18 3.59
N MET A 559 -24.44 11.03 2.84
CA MET A 559 -24.80 11.46 1.49
C MET A 559 -24.01 10.65 0.45
N LYS A 560 -24.66 10.25 -0.65
CA LYS A 560 -24.00 9.68 -1.82
C LYS A 560 -23.95 10.72 -2.94
N LYS A 561 -22.76 11.09 -3.40
CA LYS A 561 -22.56 12.01 -4.53
C LYS A 561 -21.33 11.59 -5.34
N ASP A 562 -21.43 11.57 -6.66
CA ASP A 562 -20.35 11.20 -7.59
C ASP A 562 -19.68 9.85 -7.23
N ASN A 563 -20.52 8.85 -6.91
CA ASN A 563 -20.10 7.51 -6.45
C ASN A 563 -19.29 7.50 -5.14
N ARG A 564 -19.37 8.57 -4.34
CA ARG A 564 -18.72 8.69 -3.02
C ARG A 564 -19.74 8.87 -1.91
N HIS A 565 -19.45 8.29 -0.76
CA HIS A 565 -20.21 8.48 0.47
C HIS A 565 -19.53 9.53 1.36
N MET A 566 -20.29 10.49 1.89
CA MET A 566 -19.80 11.52 2.80
C MET A 566 -20.70 11.62 4.02
N ILE A 567 -20.12 11.75 5.21
CA ILE A 567 -20.88 12.04 6.42
C ILE A 567 -20.98 13.56 6.64
N THR A 568 -22.18 14.03 6.97
CA THR A 568 -22.48 15.44 7.22
C THR A 568 -23.46 15.59 8.39
N CYS A 569 -23.57 16.81 8.93
CA CYS A 569 -24.58 17.18 9.89
C CYS A 569 -25.14 18.57 9.56
N GLY A 570 -26.45 18.70 9.57
CA GLY A 570 -27.16 19.93 9.22
C GLY A 570 -28.62 19.89 9.68
N PRO A 571 -29.46 20.84 9.24
CA PRO A 571 -30.88 20.84 9.56
C PRO A 571 -31.59 19.57 9.05
N PRO A 572 -32.68 19.12 9.68
CA PRO A 572 -33.31 17.84 9.33
C PRO A 572 -33.74 17.69 7.87
N GLU A 573 -34.43 18.69 7.31
CA GLU A 573 -34.98 18.63 5.95
C GLU A 573 -33.92 18.42 4.84
N PRO A 574 -32.84 19.22 4.76
CA PRO A 574 -31.81 19.00 3.74
C PRO A 574 -31.08 17.67 3.91
N ILE A 575 -30.91 17.19 5.15
CA ILE A 575 -30.26 15.90 5.41
C ILE A 575 -31.16 14.74 4.99
N LYS A 576 -32.46 14.79 5.33
CA LYS A 576 -33.45 13.79 4.90
C LYS A 576 -33.51 13.66 3.38
N LYS A 577 -33.48 14.79 2.67
CA LYS A 577 -33.57 14.85 1.21
C LYS A 577 -32.33 14.30 0.51
N ASN A 578 -31.14 14.59 1.05
CA ASN A 578 -29.87 14.34 0.35
C ASN A 578 -29.07 13.13 0.88
N CYS A 579 -29.50 12.48 1.96
CA CYS A 579 -28.77 11.37 2.59
C CYS A 579 -29.50 10.02 2.44
N ILE A 580 -28.73 8.95 2.23
CA ILE A 580 -29.22 7.57 2.15
C ILE A 580 -29.63 7.03 3.52
N CYS A 581 -28.99 7.49 4.59
CA CYS A 581 -29.38 7.20 5.95
C CYS A 581 -29.10 8.42 6.83
N PHE A 582 -29.96 8.63 7.83
CA PHE A 582 -29.83 9.75 8.73
C PHE A 582 -30.33 9.43 10.13
N ALA A 583 -29.89 10.22 11.10
CA ALA A 583 -30.36 10.19 12.47
C ALA A 583 -30.61 11.62 12.96
N ILE A 584 -31.75 11.83 13.61
CA ILE A 584 -32.10 13.11 14.21
C ILE A 584 -31.52 13.16 15.63
N ILE A 585 -30.86 14.29 15.93
CA ILE A 585 -30.27 14.59 17.22
C ILE A 585 -30.85 15.87 17.80
N LYS A 586 -30.90 15.93 19.13
CA LYS A 586 -31.29 17.11 19.92
C LYS A 586 -30.31 17.33 21.09
N PRO A 587 -30.25 18.55 21.67
CA PRO A 587 -29.41 18.86 22.83
C PRO A 587 -29.66 17.97 24.06
N GLY A 588 -28.60 17.62 24.79
CA GLY A 588 -28.66 16.84 26.05
C GLY A 588 -28.23 15.38 25.88
N GLY A 589 -28.27 14.56 26.92
CA GLY A 589 -27.94 13.13 26.82
C GLY A 589 -26.44 12.82 26.93
N SER A 590 -25.88 12.12 25.94
CA SER A 590 -24.51 11.57 25.99
C SER A 590 -23.48 12.52 25.36
N ASP A 591 -22.20 12.31 25.65
CA ASP A 591 -21.11 13.08 25.05
C ASP A 591 -20.88 12.73 23.56
N MET A 592 -20.09 13.55 22.86
CA MET A 592 -19.88 13.36 21.41
C MET A 592 -19.28 11.99 21.05
N PRO A 593 -18.23 11.47 21.74
CA PRO A 593 -17.69 10.14 21.45
C PRO A 593 -18.72 9.01 21.59
N ASP A 594 -19.56 9.02 22.62
CA ASP A 594 -20.53 7.96 22.83
C ASP A 594 -21.71 8.05 21.86
N VAL A 595 -22.18 9.27 21.55
CA VAL A 595 -23.16 9.49 20.48
C VAL A 595 -22.61 9.03 19.13
N ALA A 596 -21.33 9.33 18.83
CA ALA A 596 -20.68 8.91 17.60
C ALA A 596 -20.57 7.38 17.47
N LYS A 597 -20.20 6.67 18.55
CA LYS A 597 -20.20 5.20 18.57
C LYS A 597 -21.60 4.63 18.32
N LYS A 598 -22.62 5.21 18.94
CA LYS A 598 -24.02 4.79 18.77
C LYS A 598 -24.50 5.03 17.34
N LEU A 599 -24.30 6.23 16.79
CA LEU A 599 -24.61 6.57 15.40
C LEU A 599 -23.93 5.61 14.42
N ARG A 600 -22.65 5.32 14.63
CA ARG A 600 -21.91 4.37 13.79
C ARG A 600 -22.50 2.97 13.86
N SER A 601 -22.79 2.47 15.07
CA SER A 601 -23.43 1.17 15.26
C SER A 601 -24.78 1.10 14.54
N ASP A 602 -25.61 2.12 14.68
CA ASP A 602 -26.95 2.14 14.09
C ASP A 602 -26.90 2.31 12.56
N PHE A 603 -25.96 3.10 12.03
CA PHE A 603 -25.76 3.21 10.58
C PHE A 603 -25.17 1.94 9.97
N ILE A 604 -24.31 1.20 10.68
CA ILE A 604 -23.81 -0.11 10.23
C ILE A 604 -24.93 -1.13 10.09
N LYS A 605 -25.94 -1.11 10.98
CA LYS A 605 -27.12 -1.99 10.86
C LYS A 605 -27.98 -1.67 9.64
N LEU A 606 -27.96 -0.42 9.17
CA LEU A 606 -28.76 0.05 8.04
C LEU A 606 -28.02 -0.09 6.70
N GLU A 607 -26.75 0.28 6.66
CA GLU A 607 -25.91 0.39 5.46
C GLU A 607 -24.49 -0.10 5.78
N GLU A 608 -24.34 -1.42 5.92
CA GLU A 608 -23.11 -2.05 6.40
C GLU A 608 -21.89 -1.72 5.53
N ASP A 609 -22.04 -1.84 4.21
CA ASP A 609 -20.96 -1.63 3.23
C ASP A 609 -20.49 -0.18 3.17
N VAL A 610 -21.34 0.77 3.57
CA VAL A 610 -21.04 2.19 3.54
C VAL A 610 -20.55 2.68 4.90
N ALA A 611 -21.31 2.42 5.97
CA ALA A 611 -21.06 2.97 7.29
C ALA A 611 -19.76 2.43 7.94
N LYS A 612 -19.33 1.22 7.58
CA LYS A 612 -18.05 0.65 8.05
C LYS A 612 -16.83 1.47 7.62
N ASN A 613 -16.92 2.17 6.48
CA ASN A 613 -15.81 2.96 5.93
C ASN A 613 -15.53 4.24 6.74
N PHE A 614 -16.45 4.66 7.61
CA PHE A 614 -16.26 5.83 8.47
C PHE A 614 -15.75 5.43 9.85
N THR A 615 -14.73 6.14 10.32
CA THR A 615 -14.18 5.97 11.67
C THR A 615 -15.06 6.68 12.69
N VAL A 616 -14.94 6.31 13.97
CA VAL A 616 -15.67 7.02 15.06
C VAL A 616 -15.32 8.51 15.07
N ASP A 617 -14.07 8.87 14.77
CA ASP A 617 -13.63 10.25 14.68
C ASP A 617 -14.34 11.02 13.55
N ASP A 618 -14.68 10.39 12.42
CA ASP A 618 -15.46 11.04 11.35
C ASP A 618 -16.88 11.41 11.83
N TYR A 619 -17.50 10.58 12.68
CA TYR A 619 -18.80 10.89 13.31
C TYR A 619 -18.68 12.00 14.36
N VAL A 620 -17.70 11.91 15.27
CA VAL A 620 -17.42 12.98 16.26
C VAL A 620 -17.19 14.30 15.54
N ARG A 621 -16.50 14.25 14.40
CA ARG A 621 -16.19 15.41 13.59
C ARG A 621 -17.45 16.11 13.09
N VAL A 622 -18.55 15.44 12.73
CA VAL A 622 -19.72 16.17 12.20
C VAL A 622 -20.63 16.75 13.30
N LEU A 623 -20.56 16.22 14.52
CA LEU A 623 -21.46 16.58 15.62
C LEU A 623 -21.35 18.05 16.08
N PRO A 624 -22.44 18.63 16.62
CA PRO A 624 -22.41 19.91 17.33
C PRO A 624 -21.63 19.80 18.64
N ALA A 625 -21.08 20.92 19.11
CA ALA A 625 -20.35 20.95 20.38
C ALA A 625 -21.34 20.91 21.56
N GLY A 626 -21.32 19.82 22.33
CA GLY A 626 -22.20 19.61 23.48
C GLY A 626 -22.70 18.18 23.58
N GLN A 627 -23.52 17.89 24.59
CA GLN A 627 -24.20 16.60 24.69
C GLN A 627 -25.31 16.51 23.64
N SER A 628 -25.50 15.33 23.06
CA SER A 628 -26.56 15.08 22.10
C SER A 628 -27.30 13.77 22.41
N HIS A 629 -28.59 13.75 22.16
CA HIS A 629 -29.39 12.53 22.24
C HIS A 629 -30.02 12.25 20.89
N ILE A 630 -29.97 10.98 20.49
CA ILE A 630 -30.54 10.51 19.22
C ILE A 630 -32.03 10.25 19.45
N THR A 631 -32.89 10.92 18.68
CA THR A 631 -34.35 10.75 18.78
C THR A 631 -34.89 9.75 17.76
N GLU A 632 -34.26 9.66 16.60
CA GLU A 632 -34.76 8.90 15.48
C GLU A 632 -33.58 8.47 14.59
N VAL A 633 -33.66 7.26 14.01
CA VAL A 633 -32.70 6.75 13.01
C VAL A 633 -33.49 6.13 11.87
N VAL A 634 -33.28 6.60 10.64
CA VAL A 634 -34.07 6.22 9.47
C VAL A 634 -33.15 5.91 8.29
N HIS A 635 -33.56 4.90 7.52
CA HIS A 635 -33.02 4.60 6.20
C HIS A 635 -33.90 5.27 5.14
N SER A 636 -33.31 6.19 4.37
CA SER A 636 -33.99 6.84 3.26
C SER A 636 -33.72 6.02 2.01
N LYS A 637 -34.77 5.41 1.43
CA LYS A 637 -34.71 4.94 0.03
C LYS A 637 -34.66 6.18 -0.88
N VAL A 638 -33.45 6.69 -1.11
CA VAL A 638 -33.20 7.66 -2.18
C VAL A 638 -32.92 6.82 -3.43
N ASP A 639 -33.92 6.67 -4.29
CA ASP A 639 -33.79 6.04 -5.62
C ASP A 639 -32.90 6.87 -6.56
#